data_AF-A0A2E4W8R1-F1
#
_entry.id   AF-A0A2E4W8R1-F1
#
_cell.length_a   1.000
_cell.length_b   1.000
_cell.length_c   1.000
_cell.angle_alpha   90.00
_cell.angle_beta   90.00
_cell.angle_gamma   90.00
#
_symmetry.space_group_name_H-M   'P 1'
#
loop_
_entity.id
_entity.type
_entity.pdbx_description
1 polymer ?
#
loop_
_entity_poly.entity_id
_entity_poly.type
_entity_poly.pdbx_seq_one_letter_code
_entity_poly.pdbx_strand_id
1 'polypeptide(L)'
;MNTTLFFSSINQSGRTPKKLYEVLDKEFNFDFDPCPNNPKFDGLTVQWGKSNYVNPPYNEAKEWIKKAYEESLKGKVCVMLLPSRTDTKIFHEIILPFAYQIRFVKGRLKFEQYNNSAPFPSMIVIFKGNMK
;
A
#
# COMPACT_ATOMS: atom_id res chain seq x y z
N MET A 1 8.30 32.13 -8.19
CA MET A 1 8.95 31.56 -6.99
C MET A 1 9.11 30.06 -7.21
N ASN A 2 10.28 29.52 -6.89
CA ASN A 2 10.84 28.25 -7.36
C ASN A 2 9.90 27.03 -7.30
N THR A 3 9.50 26.52 -8.46
CA THR A 3 8.85 25.22 -8.70
C THR A 3 9.88 24.09 -8.69
N THR A 4 10.54 23.90 -7.54
CA THR A 4 11.51 22.82 -7.37
C THR A 4 11.37 22.23 -5.97
N LEU A 5 10.25 21.52 -5.70
CA LEU A 5 10.08 20.78 -4.45
C LEU A 5 9.69 19.32 -4.72
N PHE A 6 10.71 18.46 -4.58
CA PHE A 6 10.68 17.08 -4.09
C PHE A 6 9.74 16.05 -4.75
N PHE A 7 10.12 15.57 -5.93
CA PHE A 7 9.89 14.17 -6.27
C PHE A 7 11.03 13.31 -5.71
N SER A 8 11.16 13.22 -4.38
CA SER A 8 11.93 12.10 -3.85
C SER A 8 11.06 10.87 -4.06
N SER A 9 11.39 10.05 -5.07
CA SER A 9 10.75 8.75 -5.27
C SER A 9 10.76 8.00 -3.94
N ILE A 10 9.58 7.61 -3.46
CA ILE A 10 9.41 6.73 -2.31
C ILE A 10 10.36 5.53 -2.47
N ASN A 11 11.17 5.25 -1.44
CA ASN A 11 12.16 4.17 -1.50
C ASN A 11 11.55 2.85 -1.02
N GLN A 12 11.15 2.01 -1.97
CA GLN A 12 10.64 0.65 -1.74
C GLN A 12 11.62 -0.46 -2.14
N SER A 13 12.88 -0.11 -2.38
CA SER A 13 13.95 -1.06 -2.76
C SER A 13 14.07 -2.17 -1.72
N GLY A 14 14.21 -3.42 -2.17
CA GLY A 14 14.25 -4.59 -1.28
C GLY A 14 12.90 -5.07 -0.74
N ARG A 15 11.97 -4.15 -0.44
CA ARG A 15 10.68 -4.41 0.23
C ARG A 15 9.52 -4.70 -0.70
N THR A 16 9.58 -4.19 -1.93
CA THR A 16 8.61 -4.48 -3.00
C THR A 16 9.39 -4.82 -4.26
N PRO A 17 8.98 -5.84 -5.06
CA PRO A 17 9.58 -6.07 -6.37
C PRO A 17 9.52 -4.80 -7.22
N LYS A 18 10.67 -4.29 -7.68
CA LYS A 18 10.81 -2.98 -8.34
C LYS A 18 9.75 -2.74 -9.44
N LYS A 19 9.60 -3.71 -10.34
CA LYS A 19 8.64 -3.63 -11.45
C LYS A 19 7.18 -3.51 -10.98
N LEU A 20 6.81 -4.18 -9.89
CA LEU A 20 5.46 -4.06 -9.33
C LEU A 20 5.23 -2.65 -8.80
N TYR A 21 6.19 -2.11 -8.05
CA TYR A 21 6.12 -0.75 -7.53
C TYR A 21 6.02 0.27 -8.67
N GLU A 22 6.91 0.22 -9.67
CA GLU A 22 6.93 1.16 -10.80
C GLU A 22 5.63 1.17 -11.61
N VAL A 23 5.00 0.02 -11.82
CA VAL A 23 3.70 -0.07 -12.52
C VAL A 23 2.61 0.62 -11.71
N LEU A 24 2.57 0.41 -10.40
CA LEU A 24 1.58 1.03 -9.52
C LEU A 24 1.84 2.54 -9.39
N ASP A 25 3.09 2.95 -9.23
CA ASP A 25 3.46 4.36 -9.09
C ASP A 25 3.16 5.16 -10.36
N LYS A 26 3.41 4.57 -11.54
CA LYS A 26 3.01 5.18 -12.82
C LYS A 26 1.49 5.41 -12.92
N GLU A 27 0.70 4.54 -12.30
CA GLU A 27 -0.77 4.66 -12.33
C GLU A 27 -1.30 5.63 -11.26
N PHE A 28 -0.75 5.58 -10.06
CA PHE A 28 -1.30 6.26 -8.89
C PHE A 28 -0.51 7.50 -8.45
N ASN A 29 0.69 7.73 -8.98
CA ASN A 29 1.60 8.83 -8.66
C ASN A 29 1.75 9.04 -7.15
N PHE A 30 2.41 8.11 -6.47
CA PHE A 30 2.48 8.11 -5.01
C PHE A 30 3.28 9.32 -4.49
N ASP A 31 2.70 10.02 -3.51
CA ASP A 31 3.32 11.17 -2.84
C ASP A 31 3.71 10.86 -1.39
N PHE A 32 3.29 9.70 -0.86
CA PHE A 32 3.63 9.29 0.49
C PHE A 32 3.75 7.77 0.68
N ASP A 33 4.68 7.39 1.55
CA ASP A 33 4.90 6.03 2.04
C ASP A 33 4.78 6.02 3.56
N PRO A 34 3.68 5.48 4.10
CA PRO A 34 3.49 5.38 5.54
C PRO A 34 4.26 4.21 6.16
N CYS A 35 4.86 3.32 5.36
CA CYS A 35 5.65 2.18 5.82
C CYS A 35 7.10 2.22 5.27
N PRO A 36 7.82 3.35 5.38
CA PRO A 36 9.11 3.51 4.73
C PRO A 36 10.16 2.58 5.32
N ASN A 37 11.26 2.39 4.60
CA ASN A 37 12.43 1.73 5.16
C ASN A 37 13.02 2.56 6.31
N ASN A 38 13.36 1.91 7.43
CA ASN A 38 13.86 2.56 8.66
C ASN A 38 13.01 3.77 9.08
N PRO A 39 11.72 3.55 9.45
CA PRO A 39 10.80 4.64 9.72
C PRO A 39 11.28 5.51 10.91
N LYS A 40 11.22 6.82 10.74
CA LYS A 40 11.50 7.82 11.80
C LYS A 40 10.22 8.34 12.47
N PHE A 41 9.08 7.79 12.08
CA PHE A 41 7.75 8.14 12.56
C PHE A 41 6.86 6.90 12.57
N ASP A 42 5.79 6.93 13.35
CA ASP A 42 4.75 5.90 13.29
C ASP A 42 3.73 6.25 12.19
N GLY A 43 3.73 5.47 11.12
CA GLY A 43 2.83 5.68 9.98
C GLY A 43 1.34 5.55 10.32
N LEU A 44 0.98 4.91 11.44
CA LEU A 44 -0.42 4.83 11.89
C LEU A 44 -0.92 6.14 12.54
N THR A 45 -0.01 6.98 13.04
CA THR A 45 -0.38 8.19 13.80
C THR A 45 -0.24 9.49 12.99
N VAL A 46 0.57 9.49 11.94
CA VAL A 46 0.77 10.67 11.08
C VAL A 46 -0.34 10.86 10.05
N GLN A 47 -0.43 12.08 9.50
CA GLN A 47 -1.25 12.36 8.33
C GLN A 47 -0.63 11.76 7.07
N TRP A 48 -1.46 11.14 6.25
CA TRP A 48 -1.05 10.56 4.97
C TRP A 48 -1.11 11.58 3.82
N GLY A 49 -0.42 11.31 2.72
CA GLY A 49 -0.46 12.13 1.50
C GLY A 49 -1.75 11.95 0.71
N LYS A 50 -1.81 12.52 -0.51
CA LYS A 50 -2.98 12.35 -1.39
C LYS A 50 -3.00 10.97 -2.03
N SER A 51 -1.83 10.39 -2.32
CA SER A 51 -1.68 9.08 -2.95
C SER A 51 -0.60 8.26 -2.25
N ASN A 52 -1.01 7.16 -1.64
CA ASN A 52 -0.21 6.46 -0.64
C ASN A 52 0.07 5.03 -1.09
N TYR A 53 1.34 4.60 -1.05
CA TYR A 53 1.72 3.20 -1.23
C TYR A 53 2.02 2.54 0.12
N VAL A 54 1.22 1.54 0.49
CA VAL A 54 1.27 0.90 1.81
C VAL A 54 1.76 -0.54 1.67
N ASN A 55 2.98 -0.81 2.11
CA ASN A 55 3.52 -2.16 2.26
C ASN A 55 3.79 -2.44 3.75
N PRO A 56 2.73 -2.75 4.51
CA PRO A 56 2.79 -2.75 5.97
C PRO A 56 3.54 -3.98 6.51
N PRO A 57 3.99 -3.94 7.77
CA PRO A 57 4.31 -5.17 8.49
C PRO A 57 3.07 -6.08 8.55
N TYR A 58 3.15 -7.27 7.97
CA TYR A 58 1.96 -8.11 7.72
C TYR A 58 1.32 -8.70 8.98
N ASN A 59 2.04 -8.79 10.09
CA ASN A 59 1.50 -9.13 11.41
C ASN A 59 0.50 -8.08 11.94
N GLU A 60 0.58 -6.85 11.45
CA GLU A 60 -0.25 -5.71 11.89
C GLU A 60 -1.18 -5.21 10.79
N ALA A 61 -1.29 -5.93 9.67
CA ALA A 61 -2.01 -5.51 8.47
C ALA A 61 -3.44 -5.02 8.75
N LYS A 62 -4.12 -5.55 9.77
CA LYS A 62 -5.47 -5.15 10.17
C LYS A 62 -5.59 -3.65 10.46
N GLU A 63 -4.69 -3.07 11.25
CA GLU A 63 -4.76 -1.66 11.63
C GLU A 63 -4.40 -0.75 10.45
N TRP A 64 -3.46 -1.19 9.61
CA TRP A 64 -3.13 -0.50 8.35
C TRP A 64 -4.30 -0.51 7.36
N ILE A 65 -5.05 -1.60 7.24
CA ILE A 65 -6.23 -1.71 6.38
C ILE A 65 -7.31 -0.72 6.83
N LYS A 66 -7.60 -0.67 8.14
CA LYS A 66 -8.56 0.30 8.70
C LYS A 66 -8.13 1.73 8.41
N LYS A 67 -6.87 2.07 8.69
CA LYS A 67 -6.36 3.42 8.45
C LYS A 67 -6.42 3.78 6.97
N ALA A 68 -6.04 2.89 6.06
CA ALA A 68 -6.14 3.13 4.62
C ALA A 68 -7.58 3.40 4.17
N TYR A 69 -8.54 2.64 4.71
CA TYR A 69 -9.96 2.89 4.48
C TYR A 69 -10.38 4.28 5.01
N GLU A 70 -10.06 4.61 6.26
CA GLU A 70 -10.35 5.92 6.86
C GLU A 70 -9.73 7.10 6.09
N GLU A 71 -8.49 6.96 5.64
CA GLU A 71 -7.82 7.97 4.81
C GLU A 71 -8.50 8.10 3.44
N SER A 72 -9.02 7.01 2.87
CA SER A 72 -9.80 7.08 1.63
C SER A 72 -11.11 7.85 1.78
N LEU A 73 -11.77 7.77 2.95
CA LEU A 73 -12.96 8.58 3.26
C LEU A 73 -12.65 10.09 3.28
N LYS A 74 -11.38 10.47 3.44
CA LYS A 74 -10.89 11.86 3.37
C LYS A 74 -10.49 12.27 1.94
N GLY A 75 -10.87 11.49 0.92
CA GLY A 75 -10.57 11.80 -0.48
C GLY A 75 -9.20 11.34 -0.98
N LYS A 76 -8.49 10.50 -0.20
CA LYS A 76 -7.15 10.02 -0.55
C LYS A 76 -7.20 8.70 -1.33
N VAL A 77 -6.11 8.41 -2.03
CA VAL A 77 -5.86 7.12 -2.65
C VAL A 77 -4.88 6.33 -1.77
N CYS A 78 -5.23 5.10 -1.44
CA CYS A 78 -4.38 4.20 -0.67
C CYS A 78 -4.26 2.86 -1.38
N VAL A 79 -3.05 2.53 -1.83
CA VAL A 79 -2.74 1.29 -2.56
C VAL A 79 -1.91 0.40 -1.66
N MET A 80 -2.45 -0.76 -1.30
CA MET A 80 -1.86 -1.65 -0.31
C MET A 80 -1.37 -2.94 -0.96
N LEU A 81 -0.14 -3.37 -0.64
CA LEU A 81 0.35 -4.72 -0.92
C LEU A 81 0.09 -5.62 0.29
N LEU A 82 -0.77 -6.63 0.13
CA LEU A 82 -1.21 -7.50 1.22
C LEU A 82 -1.16 -8.98 0.84
N PRO A 83 -1.01 -9.90 1.81
CA PRO A 83 -1.26 -11.32 1.58
C PRO A 83 -2.73 -11.56 1.19
N SER A 84 -2.98 -12.43 0.21
CA SER A 84 -4.36 -12.77 -0.22
C SER A 84 -5.04 -13.75 0.74
N ARG A 85 -5.39 -13.27 1.94
CA ARG A 85 -6.11 -14.02 2.98
C ARG A 85 -7.59 -13.68 2.97
N THR A 86 -8.29 -14.22 1.98
CA THR A 86 -9.70 -13.91 1.71
C THR A 86 -10.67 -14.48 2.73
N ASP A 87 -10.20 -15.39 3.59
CA ASP A 87 -10.94 -16.04 4.69
C ASP A 87 -11.03 -15.20 5.96
N THR A 88 -10.28 -14.09 6.05
CA THR A 88 -10.14 -13.33 7.29
C THR A 88 -11.31 -12.37 7.52
N LYS A 89 -11.63 -12.13 8.80
CA LYS A 89 -12.67 -11.16 9.20
C LYS A 89 -12.47 -9.78 8.58
N ILE A 90 -11.24 -9.25 8.60
CA ILE A 90 -10.93 -7.93 8.04
C ILE A 90 -11.14 -7.88 6.51
N PHE A 91 -10.95 -9.01 5.82
CA PHE A 91 -11.25 -9.10 4.40
C PHE A 91 -12.74 -8.92 4.15
N HIS A 92 -13.59 -9.66 4.86
CA HIS A 92 -15.04 -9.61 4.68
C HIS A 92 -15.69 -8.34 5.21
N GLU A 93 -15.15 -7.74 6.28
CA GLU A 93 -15.76 -6.55 6.91
C GLU A 93 -15.27 -5.22 6.35
N ILE A 94 -14.06 -5.16 5.77
CA ILE A 94 -13.50 -3.91 5.24
C ILE A 94 -13.07 -4.02 3.78
N ILE A 95 -12.19 -4.96 3.44
CA ILE A 95 -11.61 -5.01 2.09
C ILE A 95 -12.70 -5.29 1.04
N LEU A 96 -13.45 -6.37 1.20
CA LEU A 96 -14.46 -6.78 0.24
C LEU A 96 -15.59 -5.74 0.04
N PRO A 97 -16.18 -5.14 1.09
CA PRO A 97 -17.25 -4.15 0.90
C PRO A 97 -16.78 -2.75 0.48
N PHE A 98 -15.54 -2.35 0.81
CA PHE A 98 -15.12 -0.96 0.65
C PHE A 98 -13.89 -0.74 -0.25
N ALA A 99 -13.17 -1.79 -0.64
CA ALA A 99 -12.10 -1.61 -1.62
C ALA A 99 -12.69 -1.16 -2.96
N TYR A 100 -12.12 -0.10 -3.53
CA TYR A 100 -12.44 0.33 -4.88
C TYR A 100 -12.04 -0.73 -5.91
N GLN A 101 -10.90 -1.40 -5.67
CA GLN A 101 -10.44 -2.50 -6.52
C GLN A 101 -9.56 -3.46 -5.72
N ILE A 102 -9.64 -4.74 -6.06
CA ILE A 102 -8.73 -5.79 -5.61
C ILE A 102 -8.08 -6.39 -6.85
N ARG A 103 -6.74 -6.45 -6.89
CA ARG A 103 -5.98 -7.06 -7.98
C ARG A 103 -5.16 -8.23 -7.45
N PHE A 104 -5.45 -9.43 -7.91
CA PHE A 104 -4.65 -10.60 -7.54
C PHE A 104 -3.35 -10.62 -8.32
N VAL A 105 -2.25 -10.94 -7.63
CA VAL A 105 -0.94 -11.12 -8.26
C VAL A 105 -0.79 -12.58 -8.69
N LYS A 106 -0.50 -12.81 -9.97
CA LYS A 106 -0.20 -14.16 -10.49
C LYS A 106 1.17 -14.62 -9.99
N GLY A 107 1.20 -15.73 -9.26
CA GLY A 107 2.42 -16.34 -8.72
C GLY A 107 2.84 -15.77 -7.35
N ARG A 108 4.00 -16.21 -6.86
CA ARG A 108 4.56 -15.73 -5.58
C ARG A 108 5.56 -14.60 -5.85
N LEU A 109 5.40 -13.47 -5.16
CA LEU A 109 6.34 -12.37 -5.23
C LEU A 109 7.71 -12.80 -4.67
N LYS A 110 8.78 -12.34 -5.31
CA LYS A 110 10.15 -12.47 -4.79
C LYS A 110 10.63 -11.09 -4.35
N PHE A 111 10.79 -10.91 -3.05
CA PHE A 111 11.35 -9.71 -2.46
C PHE A 111 12.88 -9.86 -2.43
N GLU A 112 13.64 -8.80 -2.76
CA GLU A 112 15.10 -8.92 -2.89
C GLU A 112 15.79 -9.21 -1.54
N GLN A 113 15.14 -8.84 -0.43
CA GLN A 113 15.62 -9.11 0.92
C GLN A 113 15.51 -10.60 1.35
N TYR A 114 14.89 -11.46 0.52
CA TYR A 114 14.73 -12.88 0.81
C TYR A 114 15.21 -13.75 -0.35
N ASN A 115 15.81 -14.90 -0.03
CA ASN A 115 16.30 -15.85 -1.03
C ASN A 115 15.15 -16.56 -1.77
N ASN A 116 14.07 -16.85 -1.05
CA ASN A 116 12.90 -17.56 -1.55
C ASN A 116 11.75 -16.60 -1.85
N SER A 117 10.86 -17.01 -2.75
CA SER A 117 9.59 -16.30 -2.95
C SER A 117 8.77 -16.30 -1.66
N ALA A 118 7.89 -15.31 -1.54
CA ALA A 118 6.95 -15.21 -0.44
C ALA A 118 6.16 -16.53 -0.30
N PRO A 119 6.01 -17.07 0.92
CA PRO A 119 5.28 -18.32 1.13
C PRO A 119 3.75 -18.15 0.97
N PHE A 120 3.27 -16.92 0.78
CA PHE A 120 1.85 -16.58 0.66
C PHE A 120 1.52 -15.91 -0.69
N PRO A 121 0.28 -16.06 -1.19
CA PRO A 121 -0.21 -15.26 -2.32
C PRO A 121 -0.28 -13.78 -1.94
N SER A 122 -0.19 -12.90 -2.94
CA SER A 122 -0.28 -11.46 -2.76
C SER A 122 -1.42 -10.86 -3.58
N MET A 123 -2.02 -9.79 -3.05
CA MET A 123 -2.99 -8.96 -3.74
C MET A 123 -2.66 -7.49 -3.51
N ILE A 124 -3.09 -6.67 -4.46
CA ILE A 124 -3.14 -5.22 -4.33
C ILE A 124 -4.57 -4.84 -3.96
N VAL A 125 -4.73 -4.13 -2.85
CA VAL A 125 -6.02 -3.58 -2.42
C VAL A 125 -5.96 -2.08 -2.58
N ILE A 126 -6.94 -1.51 -3.28
CA ILE A 126 -7.02 -0.08 -3.55
C ILE A 126 -8.25 0.47 -2.83
N PHE A 127 -8.03 1.37 -1.88
CA PHE A 127 -9.07 2.24 -1.36
C PHE A 127 -8.94 3.60 -2.05
N LYS A 128 -10.05 4.13 -2.55
CA LYS A 128 -10.09 5.40 -3.29
C LYS A 128 -11.28 6.21 -2.82
N GLY A 129 -11.04 7.42 -2.35
CA GLY A 129 -12.11 8.36 -2.08
C GLY A 129 -12.87 8.72 -3.35
N ASN A 130 -14.20 8.79 -3.27
CA ASN A 130 -15.01 9.31 -4.37
C ASN A 130 -14.63 10.78 -4.58
N MET A 131 -14.11 11.12 -5.75
CA MET A 131 -14.09 12.51 -6.20
C MET A 131 -15.56 12.91 -6.37
N LYS A 132 -16.08 13.71 -5.44
CA LYS A 132 -17.33 14.44 -5.68
C LYS A 132 -17.07 15.53 -6.69
#